data_AF-A0A967KZH6-F1
#
_entry.id   AF-A0A967KZH6-F1
#
_cell.length_a   1.000
_cell.length_b   1.000
_cell.length_c   1.000
_cell.angle_alpha   90.00
_cell.angle_beta   90.00
_cell.angle_gamma   90.00
#
_symmetry.space_group_name_H-M   'P 1'
#
loop_
_entity.id
_entity.type
_entity.pdbx_description
1 polymer ?
#
loop_
_entity_poly.entity_id
_entity_poly.type
_entity_poly.pdbx_seq_one_letter_code
_entity_poly.pdbx_strand_id
1 'polypeptide(L)'
;MVKDGGPSGSPDADNGIYYVTALGNDTDTSFELTRATDFDTTTETVAGSHLWVTEGNTYADTAWVVTTNDPITVDTTDIEWSQYGGTGTYTGGDGITISTNTISVDLATISGLEFSSGELRIDAYQGVAIDANGLSADPGAGIGVDGTGIYVDAGDGLTTSGGDLDIDLSSTPGLEFSTGQLQVLVDPAGAILRQAAGLHVNTDDSTIQINGSNQLEVINVAIAQALKFEVTANEAVSAGDPVFWGGANNEIQESQASTAGRKKVVGVMEDAVSASGTGTMVLRGVCSGVLSSATVGTRYFLAAAGGLTTSPPTTSGDLVCLIGHAKNADDLDVLIQIIGLQP
;
A
#
# COMPACT_ATOMS: atom_id res chain seq x y z
N MET A 1 24.07 -47.64 60.29
CA MET A 1 24.47 -46.22 60.35
C MET A 1 23.36 -45.45 61.02
N VAL A 2 23.68 -44.66 62.03
CA VAL A 2 22.78 -43.64 62.57
C VAL A 2 23.10 -42.32 61.86
N LYS A 3 22.07 -41.67 61.34
CA LYS A 3 22.11 -40.39 60.63
C LYS A 3 21.03 -39.48 61.22
N ASP A 4 21.31 -38.18 61.28
CA ASP A 4 20.47 -37.12 61.85
C ASP A 4 20.14 -37.36 63.34
N GLY A 5 21.09 -37.95 64.09
CA GLY A 5 21.01 -38.20 65.53
C GLY A 5 21.80 -37.16 66.33
N GLY A 6 21.16 -36.58 67.34
CA GLY A 6 21.81 -35.63 68.25
C GLY A 6 20.81 -34.74 69.00
N PRO A 7 21.26 -34.01 70.03
CA PRO A 7 20.42 -33.04 70.75
C PRO A 7 20.14 -31.78 69.92
N SER A 8 19.09 -31.03 70.27
CA SER A 8 18.78 -29.74 69.65
C SER A 8 19.93 -28.74 69.86
N GLY A 9 20.72 -28.49 68.81
CA GLY A 9 21.92 -27.63 68.84
C GLY A 9 23.18 -28.29 68.28
N SER A 10 23.20 -29.62 68.18
CA SER A 10 24.20 -30.41 67.44
C SER A 10 23.49 -31.66 66.90
N PRO A 11 22.63 -31.49 65.88
CA PRO A 11 21.69 -32.53 65.45
C PRO A 11 22.35 -33.76 64.83
N ASP A 12 23.66 -33.71 64.60
CA ASP A 12 24.45 -34.77 63.96
C ASP A 12 25.58 -35.30 64.86
N ALA A 13 25.65 -34.87 66.12
CA ALA A 13 26.70 -35.29 67.06
C ALA A 13 26.68 -36.80 67.35
N ASP A 14 25.50 -37.43 67.29
CA ASP A 14 25.32 -38.86 67.52
C ASP A 14 25.42 -39.68 66.23
N ASN A 15 25.71 -39.06 65.07
CA ASN A 15 25.87 -39.79 63.82
C ASN A 15 27.08 -40.73 63.87
N GLY A 16 26.96 -41.89 63.21
CA GLY A 16 28.05 -42.86 63.16
C GLY A 16 27.61 -44.30 62.89
N ILE A 17 28.52 -45.23 63.20
CA ILE A 17 28.32 -46.66 63.01
C ILE A 17 27.94 -47.27 64.35
N TYR A 18 26.79 -47.95 64.39
CA TYR A 18 26.23 -48.54 65.60
C TYR A 18 25.76 -49.96 65.31
N TYR A 19 25.74 -50.80 66.35
CA TYR A 19 25.04 -52.07 66.37
C TYR A 19 23.98 -52.07 67.47
N VAL A 20 22.92 -52.85 67.28
CA VAL A 20 21.83 -52.99 68.26
C VAL A 20 22.31 -53.87 69.40
N THR A 21 22.33 -53.33 70.62
CA THR A 21 22.70 -54.08 71.83
C THR A 21 21.50 -54.59 72.61
N ALA A 22 20.34 -53.95 72.47
CA ALA A 22 19.06 -54.46 72.95
C ALA A 22 17.94 -54.12 71.98
N LEU A 23 17.06 -55.09 71.73
CA LEU A 23 15.85 -54.88 70.93
C LEU A 23 14.83 -54.07 71.73
N GLY A 24 14.18 -53.13 71.05
CA GLY A 24 12.97 -52.50 71.57
C GLY A 24 11.81 -53.50 71.69
N ASN A 25 10.78 -53.14 72.45
CA ASN A 25 9.52 -53.88 72.50
C ASN A 25 8.37 -53.01 71.97
N ASP A 26 7.30 -53.66 71.48
CA ASP A 26 6.16 -52.99 70.81
C ASP A 26 5.34 -52.04 71.72
N THR A 27 5.69 -51.93 73.01
CA THR A 27 4.85 -51.24 74.01
C THR A 27 5.48 -50.02 74.66
N ASP A 28 6.81 -49.90 74.82
CA ASP A 28 7.41 -48.65 75.38
C ASP A 28 8.95 -48.55 75.38
N THR A 29 9.70 -49.47 74.77
CA THR A 29 11.18 -49.39 74.80
C THR A 29 11.75 -49.23 73.40
N SER A 30 12.48 -48.14 73.17
CA SER A 30 13.26 -47.93 71.95
C SER A 30 14.43 -48.93 71.86
N PHE A 31 14.98 -49.11 70.65
CA PHE A 31 16.22 -49.85 70.46
C PHE A 31 17.37 -49.22 71.27
N GLU A 32 18.20 -50.05 71.90
CA GLU A 32 19.48 -49.61 72.45
C GLU A 32 20.56 -49.78 71.40
N LEU A 33 21.24 -48.69 71.08
CA LEU A 33 22.29 -48.63 70.08
C LEU A 33 23.63 -48.37 70.77
N THR A 34 24.64 -49.15 70.42
CA THR A 34 26.02 -48.93 70.89
C THR A 34 26.92 -48.66 69.69
N ARG A 35 27.76 -47.62 69.78
CA ARG A 35 28.73 -47.29 68.72
C ARG A 35 29.63 -48.49 68.46
N ALA A 36 29.98 -48.69 67.19
CA ALA A 36 30.94 -49.71 66.79
C ALA A 36 32.33 -49.35 67.31
N THR A 37 33.08 -50.33 67.78
CA THR A 37 34.39 -50.15 68.44
C THR A 37 35.49 -49.65 67.50
N ASP A 38 35.22 -49.60 66.20
CA ASP A 38 36.09 -49.05 65.16
C ASP A 38 35.66 -47.63 64.73
N PHE A 39 34.67 -47.05 65.41
CA PHE A 39 34.13 -45.70 65.16
C PHE A 39 33.53 -45.09 66.44
N ASP A 40 34.19 -45.26 67.60
CA ASP A 40 33.71 -44.77 68.91
C ASP A 40 34.67 -43.79 69.61
N THR A 41 35.81 -43.46 68.99
CA THR A 41 36.74 -42.45 69.53
C THR A 41 37.09 -41.35 68.53
N THR A 42 37.51 -40.19 69.04
CA THR A 42 38.06 -39.06 68.26
C THR A 42 39.27 -39.44 67.40
N THR A 43 39.96 -40.55 67.69
CA THR A 43 41.10 -40.99 66.86
C THR A 43 40.64 -41.81 65.65
N GLU A 44 39.48 -42.44 65.73
CA GLU A 44 38.93 -43.33 64.69
C GLU A 44 37.85 -42.63 63.84
N THR A 45 37.11 -41.72 64.44
CA THR A 45 36.17 -40.83 63.76
C THR A 45 36.94 -39.64 63.16
N VAL A 46 37.42 -39.80 61.93
CA VAL A 46 38.16 -38.77 61.19
C VAL A 46 37.46 -38.40 59.87
N ALA A 47 37.78 -37.22 59.35
CA ALA A 47 37.34 -36.78 58.04
C ALA A 47 37.74 -37.81 56.95
N GLY A 48 36.80 -38.17 56.07
CA GLY A 48 37.04 -39.16 55.02
C GLY A 48 36.87 -40.63 55.43
N SER A 49 36.53 -40.93 56.69
CA SER A 49 36.05 -42.27 57.07
C SER A 49 34.84 -42.65 56.21
N HIS A 50 34.81 -43.88 55.71
CA HIS A 50 33.82 -44.32 54.74
C HIS A 50 33.30 -45.72 55.04
N LEU A 51 32.09 -46.01 54.56
CA LEU A 51 31.48 -47.33 54.66
C LEU A 51 30.67 -47.65 53.40
N TRP A 52 30.44 -48.94 53.17
CA TRP A 52 29.49 -49.44 52.19
C TRP A 52 28.34 -50.12 52.92
N VAL A 53 27.11 -49.71 52.62
CA VAL A 53 25.89 -50.35 53.15
C VAL A 53 25.53 -51.50 52.21
N THR A 54 25.65 -52.74 52.69
CA THR A 54 25.43 -53.95 51.88
C THR A 54 23.97 -54.42 51.83
N GLU A 55 23.13 -54.01 52.78
CA GLU A 55 21.75 -54.48 52.91
C GLU A 55 20.85 -53.45 53.62
N GLY A 56 19.53 -53.65 53.54
CA GLY A 56 18.51 -52.77 54.15
C GLY A 56 17.45 -52.29 53.17
N ASN A 57 16.47 -51.53 53.65
CA ASN A 57 15.36 -51.05 52.79
C ASN A 57 15.60 -49.64 52.22
N THR A 58 16.32 -48.78 52.93
CA THR A 58 16.46 -47.35 52.57
C THR A 58 17.80 -47.03 51.92
N TYR A 59 18.90 -47.56 52.46
CA TYR A 59 20.26 -47.23 52.03
C TYR A 59 21.07 -48.44 51.57
N ALA A 60 20.42 -49.56 51.22
CA ALA A 60 21.13 -50.71 50.66
C ALA A 60 21.89 -50.32 49.39
N ASP A 61 23.05 -50.94 49.19
CA ASP A 61 23.93 -50.74 48.04
C ASP A 61 24.40 -49.29 47.86
N THR A 62 24.61 -48.57 48.96
CA THR A 62 25.11 -47.17 48.96
C THR A 62 26.46 -47.02 49.68
N ALA A 63 27.30 -46.10 49.22
CA ALA A 63 28.58 -45.75 49.81
C ALA A 63 28.51 -44.36 50.45
N TRP A 64 28.98 -44.24 51.69
CA TRP A 64 28.93 -43.01 52.47
C TRP A 64 30.32 -42.64 52.99
N VAL A 65 30.59 -41.33 53.04
CA VAL A 65 31.84 -40.76 53.56
C VAL A 65 31.54 -39.64 54.54
N VAL A 66 32.36 -39.53 55.59
CA VAL A 66 32.33 -38.40 56.53
C VAL A 66 32.91 -37.16 55.87
N THR A 67 32.12 -36.08 55.82
CA THR A 67 32.52 -34.80 55.22
C THR A 67 32.88 -33.72 56.25
N THR A 68 32.57 -33.94 57.54
CA THR A 68 33.04 -33.09 58.63
C THR A 68 34.58 -33.06 58.64
N ASN A 69 35.18 -31.87 58.70
CA ASN A 69 36.64 -31.72 58.79
C ASN A 69 37.14 -32.02 60.21
N ASP A 70 38.35 -32.57 60.31
CA ASP A 70 39.03 -32.77 61.60
C ASP A 70 39.35 -31.44 62.31
N PRO A 71 39.40 -31.41 63.66
CA PRO A 71 39.18 -32.54 64.58
C PRO A 71 37.70 -32.80 64.89
N ILE A 72 37.32 -34.08 64.94
CA ILE A 72 35.96 -34.52 65.28
C ILE A 72 35.93 -35.10 66.71
N THR A 73 35.16 -34.48 67.60
CA THR A 73 34.91 -35.02 68.95
C THR A 73 33.59 -35.79 68.96
N VAL A 74 33.64 -37.10 69.24
CA VAL A 74 32.46 -37.96 69.29
C VAL A 74 31.44 -37.42 70.31
N ASP A 75 30.15 -37.47 69.97
CA ASP A 75 29.02 -36.98 70.77
C ASP A 75 29.06 -35.47 71.06
N THR A 76 29.87 -34.69 70.33
CA THR A 76 29.96 -33.22 70.49
C THR A 76 30.08 -32.46 69.18
N THR A 77 30.89 -32.95 68.24
CA THR A 77 31.01 -32.37 66.89
C THR A 77 29.97 -33.02 65.98
N ASP A 78 29.25 -32.23 65.19
CA ASP A 78 28.35 -32.75 64.16
C ASP A 78 29.10 -33.60 63.13
N ILE A 79 28.70 -34.87 62.97
CA ILE A 79 29.31 -35.83 62.04
C ILE A 79 28.42 -35.94 60.80
N GLU A 80 28.77 -35.20 59.75
CA GLU A 80 28.07 -35.19 58.49
C GLU A 80 28.51 -36.35 57.59
N TRP A 81 27.55 -37.12 57.10
CA TRP A 81 27.75 -38.17 56.11
C TRP A 81 27.16 -37.77 54.77
N SER A 82 27.95 -37.89 53.70
CA SER A 82 27.52 -37.73 52.31
C SER A 82 27.58 -39.06 51.58
N GLN A 83 26.52 -39.41 50.84
CA GLN A 83 26.58 -40.50 49.89
C GLN A 83 27.50 -40.09 48.74
N TYR A 84 28.39 -40.99 48.30
CA TYR A 84 29.29 -40.75 47.17
C TYR A 84 29.26 -41.88 46.13
N GLY A 85 28.53 -42.97 46.40
CA GLY A 85 28.39 -44.09 45.49
C GLY A 85 27.16 -44.95 45.78
N GLY A 86 26.85 -45.85 44.85
CA GLY A 86 25.72 -46.77 44.94
C GLY A 86 24.57 -46.48 43.98
N THR A 87 23.55 -47.33 44.01
CA THR A 87 22.31 -47.12 43.26
C THR A 87 21.61 -45.84 43.75
N GLY A 88 21.08 -45.03 42.82
CA GLY A 88 20.36 -43.80 43.17
C GLY A 88 21.22 -42.60 43.60
N THR A 89 22.56 -42.63 43.40
CA THR A 89 23.46 -41.49 43.72
C THR A 89 23.02 -40.17 43.06
N TYR A 90 22.37 -40.25 41.90
CA TYR A 90 21.83 -39.09 41.19
C TYR A 90 20.31 -39.21 41.10
N THR A 91 19.62 -38.12 41.42
CA THR A 91 18.18 -37.96 41.17
C THR A 91 18.02 -36.96 40.04
N GLY A 92 17.28 -37.33 38.98
CA GLY A 92 16.93 -36.41 37.91
C GLY A 92 15.98 -35.34 38.42
N GLY A 93 16.31 -34.06 38.17
CA GLY A 93 15.38 -32.95 38.37
C GLY A 93 14.46 -32.78 37.16
N ASP A 94 13.73 -31.66 37.13
CA ASP A 94 12.88 -31.31 36.00
C ASP A 94 13.67 -31.25 34.69
N GLY A 95 13.18 -31.93 33.66
CA GLY A 95 13.83 -32.01 32.35
C GLY A 95 15.03 -32.95 32.29
N ILE A 96 15.30 -33.74 33.34
CA ILE A 96 16.36 -34.76 33.35
C ILE A 96 15.79 -36.10 33.79
N THR A 97 15.95 -37.12 32.95
CA THR A 97 15.69 -38.52 33.30
C THR A 97 17.01 -39.23 33.59
N ILE A 98 17.09 -39.93 34.72
CA ILE A 98 18.20 -40.82 35.06
C ILE A 98 17.67 -42.25 35.07
N SER A 99 18.17 -43.08 34.15
CA SER A 99 17.83 -44.50 34.06
C SER A 99 19.08 -45.34 34.17
N THR A 100 19.22 -46.08 35.26
CA THR A 100 20.44 -46.83 35.61
C THR A 100 21.68 -45.94 35.59
N ASN A 101 22.50 -46.04 34.55
CA ASN A 101 23.76 -45.34 34.39
C ASN A 101 23.71 -44.28 33.27
N THR A 102 22.53 -44.03 32.70
CA THR A 102 22.31 -43.04 31.63
C THR A 102 21.54 -41.85 32.16
N ILE A 103 22.10 -40.65 31.93
CA ILE A 103 21.44 -39.37 32.18
C ILE A 103 21.00 -38.83 30.81
N SER A 104 19.74 -38.42 30.70
CA SER A 104 19.16 -37.91 29.45
C SER A 104 18.32 -36.68 29.70
N VAL A 105 18.21 -35.81 28.70
CA VAL A 105 17.24 -34.71 28.74
C VAL A 105 15.85 -35.30 28.51
N ASP A 106 14.93 -34.97 29.42
CA ASP A 106 13.52 -35.33 29.33
C ASP A 106 12.75 -34.19 28.66
N LEU A 107 12.32 -34.43 27.42
CA LEU A 107 11.61 -33.45 26.62
C LEU A 107 10.11 -33.55 26.89
N ALA A 108 9.45 -32.40 26.99
CA ALA A 108 7.99 -32.36 27.01
C ALA A 108 7.41 -32.97 25.72
N THR A 109 6.17 -33.47 25.77
CA THR A 109 5.47 -34.02 24.59
C THR A 109 5.42 -33.04 23.42
N ILE A 110 5.32 -31.74 23.73
CA ILE A 110 5.50 -30.64 22.78
C ILE A 110 6.67 -29.84 23.32
N SER A 111 7.82 -29.94 22.65
CA SER A 111 9.08 -29.35 23.07
C SER A 111 9.59 -28.41 21.99
N GLY A 112 10.32 -27.36 22.38
CA GLY A 112 11.10 -26.55 21.43
C GLY A 112 12.48 -27.15 21.11
N LEU A 113 12.78 -28.32 21.67
CA LEU A 113 14.02 -29.07 21.48
C LEU A 113 13.69 -30.48 21.02
N GLU A 114 14.58 -31.08 20.23
CA GLU A 114 14.51 -32.46 19.76
C GLU A 114 15.89 -33.12 19.77
N PHE A 115 15.91 -34.45 19.68
CA PHE A 115 17.13 -35.20 19.41
C PHE A 115 17.20 -35.57 17.93
N SER A 116 18.25 -35.13 17.25
CA SER A 116 18.51 -35.49 15.86
C SER A 116 19.92 -36.05 15.75
N SER A 117 20.06 -37.25 15.20
CA SER A 117 21.35 -37.93 15.05
C SER A 117 22.16 -38.06 16.36
N GLY A 118 21.48 -38.12 17.51
CA GLY A 118 22.09 -38.25 18.82
C GLY A 118 22.51 -36.94 19.48
N GLU A 119 22.30 -35.81 18.84
CA GLU A 119 22.54 -34.47 19.40
C GLU A 119 21.21 -33.83 19.81
N LEU A 120 21.22 -33.11 20.93
CA LEU A 120 20.11 -32.24 21.31
C LEU A 120 20.20 -30.95 20.49
N ARG A 121 19.11 -30.59 19.82
CA ARG A 121 18.99 -29.34 19.05
C ARG A 121 17.61 -28.71 19.25
N ILE A 122 17.41 -27.55 18.64
CA ILE A 122 16.09 -26.91 18.57
C ILE A 122 15.21 -27.69 17.57
N ASP A 123 13.94 -27.91 17.91
CA ASP A 123 12.94 -28.46 16.98
C ASP A 123 12.42 -27.31 16.12
N ALA A 124 13.11 -27.06 15.00
CA ALA A 124 12.80 -25.95 14.11
C ALA A 124 11.48 -26.22 13.38
N TYR A 125 10.46 -25.40 13.67
CA TYR A 125 9.19 -25.37 12.96
C TYR A 125 9.12 -24.15 12.04
N GLN A 126 8.13 -24.13 11.14
CA GLN A 126 7.95 -23.09 10.11
C GLN A 126 8.29 -21.66 10.59
N GLY A 127 9.07 -20.92 9.80
CA GLY A 127 9.52 -19.57 10.16
C GLY A 127 10.85 -19.54 10.91
N VAL A 128 11.39 -20.69 11.30
CA VAL A 128 12.65 -20.84 12.01
C VAL A 128 13.49 -21.90 11.31
N ALA A 129 14.79 -21.62 11.12
CA ALA A 129 15.75 -22.56 10.59
C ALA A 129 16.95 -22.71 11.52
N ILE A 130 17.64 -23.84 11.38
CA ILE A 130 18.96 -24.05 11.97
C ILE A 130 19.94 -24.15 10.81
N ASP A 131 20.82 -23.16 10.69
CA ASP A 131 21.84 -23.08 9.65
C ASP A 131 23.26 -23.19 10.25
N ALA A 132 24.28 -22.99 9.42
CA ALA A 132 25.68 -23.09 9.84
C ALA A 132 26.08 -22.07 10.94
N ASN A 133 25.30 -21.00 11.12
CA ASN A 133 25.49 -19.97 12.14
C ASN A 133 24.60 -20.18 13.37
N GLY A 134 23.79 -21.26 13.40
CA GLY A 134 22.91 -21.60 14.51
C GLY A 134 21.44 -21.33 14.20
N LEU A 135 20.71 -20.74 15.15
CA LEU A 135 19.28 -20.44 14.99
C LEU A 135 19.08 -19.17 14.16
N SER A 136 18.31 -19.29 13.09
CA SER A 136 17.92 -18.17 12.24
C SER A 136 16.41 -18.14 12.02
N ALA A 137 15.88 -16.99 11.62
CA ALA A 137 14.53 -16.90 11.09
C ALA A 137 14.54 -17.37 9.62
N ASP A 138 13.53 -18.14 9.22
CA ASP A 138 13.30 -18.59 7.85
C ASP A 138 11.88 -18.21 7.42
N PRO A 139 11.61 -16.90 7.32
CA PRO A 139 10.29 -16.43 6.96
C PRO A 139 9.98 -16.77 5.49
N GLY A 140 8.69 -16.87 5.17
CA GLY A 140 8.25 -17.00 3.78
C GLY A 140 8.49 -15.74 2.95
N ALA A 141 8.03 -15.76 1.70
CA ALA A 141 8.17 -14.63 0.78
C ALA A 141 7.58 -13.32 1.34
N GLY A 142 8.24 -12.19 1.02
CA GLY A 142 7.83 -10.84 1.43
C GLY A 142 8.43 -10.39 2.78
N ILE A 143 9.11 -11.28 3.49
CA ILE A 143 9.88 -10.95 4.70
C ILE A 143 11.30 -11.49 4.48
N GLY A 144 12.29 -10.62 4.69
CA GLY A 144 13.70 -10.96 4.57
C GLY A 144 14.38 -11.05 5.93
N VAL A 145 15.51 -11.73 5.97
CA VAL A 145 16.40 -11.79 7.13
C VAL A 145 17.82 -11.45 6.67
N ASP A 146 18.48 -10.54 7.36
CA ASP A 146 19.88 -10.20 7.13
C ASP A 146 20.65 -10.00 8.44
N GLY A 147 21.88 -9.49 8.35
CA GLY A 147 22.73 -9.23 9.51
C GLY A 147 22.22 -8.15 10.47
N THR A 148 21.15 -7.43 10.12
CA THR A 148 20.50 -6.41 10.95
C THR A 148 19.20 -6.89 11.58
N GLY A 149 18.59 -7.95 11.06
CA GLY A 149 17.42 -8.60 11.64
C GLY A 149 16.40 -9.06 10.60
N ILE A 150 15.13 -9.06 10.99
CA ILE A 150 13.99 -9.40 10.14
C ILE A 150 13.40 -8.11 9.58
N TYR A 151 13.16 -8.05 8.27
CA TYR A 151 12.64 -6.87 7.58
C TYR A 151 11.57 -7.26 6.54
N VAL A 152 10.81 -6.27 6.04
CA VAL A 152 9.89 -6.49 4.92
C VAL A 152 10.70 -6.43 3.63
N ASP A 153 10.69 -7.52 2.85
CA ASP A 153 11.30 -7.57 1.52
C ASP A 153 10.35 -6.91 0.53
N ALA A 154 10.37 -5.57 0.51
CA ALA A 154 9.47 -4.77 -0.30
C ALA A 154 9.78 -4.95 -1.80
N GLY A 155 8.82 -5.50 -2.53
CA GLY A 155 8.85 -5.52 -3.99
C GLY A 155 8.44 -4.19 -4.61
N ASP A 156 8.28 -4.15 -5.93
CA ASP A 156 7.90 -2.95 -6.68
C ASP A 156 6.63 -2.28 -6.10
N GLY A 157 6.70 -0.96 -5.91
CA GLY A 157 5.59 -0.14 -5.41
C GLY A 157 5.48 -0.04 -3.89
N LEU A 158 6.32 -0.74 -3.13
CA LEU A 158 6.47 -0.58 -1.70
C LEU A 158 7.92 -0.22 -1.35
N THR A 159 8.10 0.49 -0.26
CA THR A 159 9.43 0.83 0.28
C THR A 159 9.41 0.78 1.80
N THR A 160 10.57 0.66 2.42
CA THR A 160 10.71 0.84 3.86
C THR A 160 11.44 2.16 4.10
N SER A 161 10.77 3.10 4.78
CA SER A 161 11.31 4.44 5.03
C SER A 161 11.05 4.82 6.47
N GLY A 162 12.10 5.20 7.20
CA GLY A 162 11.99 5.59 8.62
C GLY A 162 11.54 4.47 9.56
N GLY A 163 11.55 3.20 9.12
CA GLY A 163 11.06 2.05 9.88
C GLY A 163 9.62 1.65 9.57
N ASP A 164 8.91 2.44 8.77
CA ASP A 164 7.56 2.13 8.30
C ASP A 164 7.58 1.51 6.91
N LEU A 165 6.56 0.70 6.60
CA LEU A 165 6.26 0.26 5.24
C LEU A 165 5.43 1.36 4.56
N ASP A 166 5.90 1.83 3.41
CA ASP A 166 5.30 2.93 2.65
C ASP A 166 5.08 2.53 1.19
N ILE A 167 4.27 3.30 0.47
CA ILE A 167 4.09 3.16 -0.98
C ILE A 167 5.23 3.90 -1.69
N ASP A 168 5.92 3.21 -2.58
CA ASP A 168 7.00 3.80 -3.35
C ASP A 168 6.43 4.69 -4.47
N LEU A 169 6.52 6.01 -4.27
CA LEU A 169 6.14 7.01 -5.26
C LEU A 169 7.38 7.47 -6.03
N SER A 170 7.28 7.53 -7.37
CA SER A 170 8.38 8.02 -8.21
C SER A 170 8.66 9.52 -8.00
N SER A 171 9.74 10.02 -8.60
CA SER A 171 10.08 11.46 -8.53
C SER A 171 9.09 12.39 -9.25
N THR A 172 8.22 11.84 -10.10
CA THR A 172 7.13 12.56 -10.78
C THR A 172 5.84 11.75 -10.65
N PRO A 173 5.28 11.65 -9.44
CA PRO A 173 4.22 10.69 -9.18
C PRO A 173 2.87 11.21 -9.68
N GLY A 174 1.97 10.29 -10.03
CA GLY A 174 0.54 10.62 -10.25
C GLY A 174 -0.30 10.54 -8.97
N LEU A 175 0.32 10.14 -7.86
CA LEU A 175 -0.30 9.98 -6.54
C LEU A 175 0.53 10.77 -5.51
N GLU A 176 -0.07 11.06 -4.37
CA GLU A 176 0.59 11.71 -3.25
C GLU A 176 0.00 11.24 -1.92
N PHE A 177 0.73 11.47 -0.83
CA PHE A 177 0.19 11.37 0.52
C PHE A 177 -0.20 12.75 1.04
N SER A 178 -1.41 12.88 1.56
CA SER A 178 -1.84 14.08 2.28
C SER A 178 -2.59 13.72 3.53
N THR A 179 -2.18 14.30 4.66
CA THR A 179 -2.72 13.96 5.98
C THR A 179 -2.68 12.45 6.30
N GLY A 180 -1.69 11.74 5.76
CA GLY A 180 -1.49 10.30 5.96
C GLY A 180 -2.35 9.39 5.07
N GLN A 181 -3.06 9.93 4.07
CA GLN A 181 -3.86 9.14 3.12
C GLN A 181 -3.28 9.25 1.72
N LEU A 182 -3.27 8.13 1.00
CA LEU A 182 -2.95 8.10 -0.43
C LEU A 182 -4.10 8.72 -1.23
N GLN A 183 -3.76 9.61 -2.15
CA GLN A 183 -4.70 10.25 -3.06
C GLN A 183 -4.05 10.50 -4.42
N VAL A 184 -4.84 10.88 -5.41
CA VAL A 184 -4.32 11.30 -6.71
C VAL A 184 -3.72 12.70 -6.61
N LEU A 185 -2.51 12.87 -7.14
CA LEU A 185 -1.88 14.18 -7.28
C LEU A 185 -2.59 14.91 -8.43
N VAL A 186 -3.16 16.08 -8.13
CA VAL A 186 -3.84 16.91 -9.12
C VAL A 186 -3.27 18.32 -9.09
N ASP A 187 -3.25 18.99 -10.24
CA ASP A 187 -3.05 20.43 -10.30
C ASP A 187 -4.36 21.12 -9.89
N PRO A 188 -4.40 21.93 -8.82
CA PRO A 188 -5.60 22.67 -8.41
C PRO A 188 -6.15 23.64 -9.48
N ALA A 189 -5.35 24.00 -10.49
CA ALA A 189 -5.79 24.78 -11.65
C ALA A 189 -6.04 23.91 -12.90
N GLY A 190 -5.84 22.60 -12.81
CA GLY A 190 -5.96 21.66 -13.91
C GLY A 190 -7.40 21.28 -14.27
N ALA A 191 -7.51 20.47 -15.32
CA ALA A 191 -8.80 19.97 -15.81
C ALA A 191 -9.39 18.83 -14.95
N ILE A 192 -8.61 18.25 -14.03
CA ILE A 192 -9.07 17.22 -13.10
C ILE A 192 -8.83 17.72 -11.69
N LEU A 193 -9.87 17.70 -10.87
CA LEU A 193 -9.83 18.11 -9.48
C LEU A 193 -10.32 17.00 -8.57
N ARG A 194 -10.12 17.21 -7.27
CA ARG A 194 -10.61 16.35 -6.21
C ARG A 194 -11.77 17.01 -5.47
N GLN A 195 -12.77 16.20 -5.15
CA GLN A 195 -13.91 16.56 -4.32
C GLN A 195 -14.24 15.42 -3.35
N ALA A 196 -15.22 15.64 -2.46
CA ALA A 196 -15.63 14.63 -1.48
C ALA A 196 -16.08 13.29 -2.11
N ALA A 197 -16.61 13.33 -3.34
CA ALA A 197 -17.06 12.16 -4.08
C ALA A 197 -15.97 11.50 -4.95
N GLY A 198 -14.73 11.99 -4.93
CA GLY A 198 -13.61 11.47 -5.73
C GLY A 198 -13.06 12.49 -6.73
N LEU A 199 -12.64 12.01 -7.91
CA LEU A 199 -12.13 12.86 -8.98
C LEU A 199 -13.27 13.36 -9.88
N HIS A 200 -13.11 14.58 -10.40
CA HIS A 200 -14.03 15.13 -11.40
C HIS A 200 -13.30 16.00 -12.41
N VAL A 201 -13.95 16.20 -13.55
CA VAL A 201 -13.53 17.20 -14.53
C VAL A 201 -13.85 18.58 -13.96
N ASN A 202 -12.86 19.46 -14.01
CA ASN A 202 -13.00 20.87 -13.70
C ASN A 202 -13.69 21.56 -14.87
N THR A 203 -14.89 22.08 -14.63
CA THR A 203 -15.67 22.85 -15.60
C THR A 203 -15.74 24.29 -15.13
N ASP A 204 -15.79 25.22 -16.09
CA ASP A 204 -15.94 26.65 -15.78
C ASP A 204 -17.41 27.04 -15.54
N ASP A 205 -18.33 26.11 -15.79
CA ASP A 205 -19.78 26.28 -15.78
C ASP A 205 -20.26 27.46 -16.65
N SER A 206 -19.43 27.86 -17.61
CA SER A 206 -19.65 29.02 -18.48
C SER A 206 -19.58 28.64 -19.95
N THR A 207 -18.66 27.76 -20.33
CA THR A 207 -18.50 27.21 -21.69
C THR A 207 -18.69 25.70 -21.71
N ILE A 208 -18.40 25.03 -20.59
CA ILE A 208 -18.61 23.59 -20.40
C ILE A 208 -19.14 23.40 -18.98
N GLN A 209 -20.07 22.47 -18.77
CA GLN A 209 -20.56 22.10 -17.43
C GLN A 209 -20.76 20.59 -17.30
N ILE A 210 -20.91 20.14 -16.05
CA ILE A 210 -21.46 18.81 -15.73
C ILE A 210 -22.95 18.98 -15.41
N ASN A 211 -23.83 18.35 -16.19
CA ASN A 211 -25.28 18.49 -15.99
C ASN A 211 -25.80 17.67 -14.79
N GLY A 212 -27.08 17.84 -14.45
CA GLY A 212 -27.73 17.14 -13.33
C GLY A 212 -27.80 15.61 -13.46
N SER A 213 -27.41 15.05 -14.60
CA SER A 213 -27.28 13.61 -14.87
C SER A 213 -25.81 13.16 -14.95
N ASN A 214 -24.86 13.98 -14.47
CA ASN A 214 -23.42 13.74 -14.48
C ASN A 214 -22.79 13.58 -15.88
N GLN A 215 -23.34 14.24 -16.91
CA GLN A 215 -22.74 14.27 -18.24
C GLN A 215 -21.97 15.58 -18.46
N LEU A 216 -20.82 15.49 -19.15
CA LEU A 216 -20.09 16.66 -19.63
C LEU A 216 -20.78 17.22 -20.87
N GLU A 217 -21.10 18.51 -20.85
CA GLU A 217 -21.74 19.19 -21.98
C GLU A 217 -21.12 20.57 -22.23
N VAL A 218 -21.08 20.97 -23.50
CA VAL A 218 -20.70 22.33 -23.89
C VAL A 218 -21.92 23.22 -23.75
N ILE A 219 -21.80 24.28 -22.97
CA ILE A 219 -22.84 25.29 -22.76
C ILE A 219 -22.42 26.63 -23.32
N ASN A 220 -23.39 27.48 -23.62
CA ASN A 220 -23.13 28.80 -24.19
C ASN A 220 -22.17 28.76 -25.38
N VAL A 221 -22.37 27.81 -26.32
CA VAL A 221 -21.83 27.94 -27.69
C VAL A 221 -22.38 29.25 -28.23
N ALA A 222 -21.60 30.33 -28.06
CA ALA A 222 -22.06 31.72 -27.94
C ALA A 222 -23.21 32.01 -28.89
N ILE A 223 -24.47 31.84 -28.44
CA ILE A 223 -25.73 32.00 -29.20
C ILE A 223 -25.46 32.17 -30.69
N ALA A 224 -24.96 31.14 -31.39
CA ALA A 224 -24.38 31.34 -32.71
C ALA A 224 -25.50 31.84 -33.63
N GLN A 225 -25.62 33.17 -33.75
CA GLN A 225 -26.66 33.78 -34.56
C GLN A 225 -26.38 33.50 -36.02
N ALA A 226 -25.19 32.96 -36.33
CA ALA A 226 -24.73 32.56 -37.64
C ALA A 226 -23.78 31.35 -37.62
N LEU A 227 -23.83 30.57 -38.70
CA LEU A 227 -22.78 29.61 -39.08
C LEU A 227 -21.71 30.38 -39.89
N LYS A 228 -20.51 30.55 -39.31
CA LYS A 228 -19.43 31.37 -39.87
C LYS A 228 -18.20 30.54 -40.21
N PHE A 229 -17.49 30.91 -41.27
CA PHE A 229 -16.22 30.31 -41.70
C PHE A 229 -15.22 31.43 -42.00
N GLU A 230 -13.97 31.27 -41.58
CA GLU A 230 -12.88 32.11 -42.04
C GLU A 230 -12.49 31.69 -43.47
N VAL A 231 -12.40 32.65 -44.38
CA VAL A 231 -12.11 32.42 -45.80
C VAL A 231 -11.10 33.44 -46.30
N THR A 232 -10.36 33.08 -47.35
CA THR A 232 -9.44 33.97 -48.06
C THR A 232 -10.08 34.46 -49.35
N ALA A 233 -10.01 35.75 -49.65
CA ALA A 233 -10.54 36.31 -50.89
C ALA A 233 -9.52 36.26 -52.04
N ASN A 234 -9.95 35.83 -53.23
CA ASN A 234 -9.11 35.85 -54.43
C ASN A 234 -9.06 37.26 -55.06
N GLU A 235 -10.12 38.05 -54.87
CA GLU A 235 -10.26 39.44 -55.31
C GLU A 235 -10.70 40.31 -54.13
N ALA A 236 -10.80 41.63 -54.30
CA ALA A 236 -11.36 42.48 -53.25
C ALA A 236 -12.87 42.20 -53.12
N VAL A 237 -13.35 42.04 -51.89
CA VAL A 237 -14.74 41.76 -51.56
C VAL A 237 -15.18 42.68 -50.43
N SER A 238 -16.34 43.29 -50.55
CA SER A 238 -16.89 44.22 -49.55
C SER A 238 -17.68 43.48 -48.48
N ALA A 239 -17.84 44.11 -47.32
CA ALA A 239 -18.80 43.67 -46.33
C ALA A 239 -20.21 43.71 -46.94
N GLY A 240 -20.95 42.60 -46.83
CA GLY A 240 -22.27 42.40 -47.41
C GLY A 240 -22.29 41.71 -48.77
N ASP A 241 -21.14 41.54 -49.43
CA ASP A 241 -21.12 40.93 -50.75
C ASP A 241 -21.42 39.42 -50.65
N PRO A 242 -22.38 38.90 -51.43
CA PRO A 242 -22.57 37.47 -51.59
C PRO A 242 -21.36 36.88 -52.34
N VAL A 243 -20.90 35.70 -51.92
CA VAL A 243 -19.67 35.09 -52.43
C VAL A 243 -19.84 33.63 -52.81
N PHE A 244 -18.91 33.12 -53.62
CA PHE A 244 -18.81 31.73 -54.03
C PHE A 244 -17.37 31.21 -54.03
N TRP A 245 -17.21 29.89 -54.07
CA TRP A 245 -15.90 29.25 -54.26
C TRP A 245 -15.44 29.40 -55.71
N GLY A 246 -14.47 30.28 -55.95
CA GLY A 246 -14.07 30.70 -57.30
C GLY A 246 -12.57 30.73 -57.58
N GLY A 247 -11.71 30.75 -56.55
CA GLY A 247 -10.24 30.76 -56.72
C GLY A 247 -9.61 29.36 -56.72
N ALA A 248 -8.31 29.29 -57.03
CA ALA A 248 -7.57 28.02 -57.13
C ALA A 248 -7.24 27.39 -55.76
N ASN A 249 -7.25 28.17 -54.67
CA ASN A 249 -6.73 27.77 -53.36
C ASN A 249 -7.80 27.79 -52.24
N ASN A 250 -9.00 27.28 -52.52
CA ASN A 250 -10.16 27.41 -51.61
C ASN A 250 -10.52 28.88 -51.30
N GLU A 251 -10.25 29.77 -52.25
CA GLU A 251 -10.52 31.19 -52.11
C GLU A 251 -11.92 31.53 -52.61
N ILE A 252 -12.53 32.51 -51.96
CA ILE A 252 -13.82 33.06 -52.36
C ILE A 252 -13.66 34.19 -53.38
N GLN A 253 -14.70 34.40 -54.18
CA GLN A 253 -14.88 35.52 -55.09
C GLN A 253 -16.30 36.04 -54.97
N GLU A 254 -16.53 37.28 -55.41
CA GLU A 254 -17.86 37.88 -55.36
C GLU A 254 -18.81 37.22 -56.37
N SER A 255 -19.97 36.81 -55.88
CA SER A 255 -21.04 36.27 -56.71
C SER A 255 -21.70 37.36 -57.52
N GLN A 256 -22.14 37.05 -58.73
CA GLN A 256 -22.83 38.00 -59.61
C GLN A 256 -24.00 37.34 -60.30
N ALA A 257 -25.16 38.01 -60.33
CA ALA A 257 -26.35 37.43 -60.96
C ALA A 257 -26.24 37.37 -62.49
N SER A 258 -25.45 38.26 -63.13
CA SER A 258 -25.36 38.32 -64.60
C SER A 258 -24.28 37.43 -65.21
N THR A 259 -23.22 37.09 -64.47
CA THR A 259 -22.05 36.37 -65.00
C THR A 259 -22.15 34.87 -64.75
N ALA A 260 -22.31 34.04 -65.80
CA ALA A 260 -22.56 32.59 -65.69
C ALA A 260 -21.63 31.81 -64.75
N GLY A 261 -20.33 32.14 -64.70
CA GLY A 261 -19.35 31.49 -63.80
C GLY A 261 -19.44 31.92 -62.33
N ARG A 262 -20.15 33.01 -62.04
CA ARG A 262 -20.19 33.68 -60.72
C ARG A 262 -21.58 33.64 -60.07
N LYS A 263 -22.55 32.94 -60.65
CA LYS A 263 -23.95 32.92 -60.17
C LYS A 263 -24.14 32.15 -58.86
N LYS A 264 -23.24 31.24 -58.51
CA LYS A 264 -23.36 30.47 -57.25
C LYS A 264 -23.25 31.42 -56.06
N VAL A 265 -23.92 31.11 -54.97
CA VAL A 265 -23.75 31.82 -53.69
C VAL A 265 -23.62 30.78 -52.60
N VAL A 266 -22.59 30.88 -51.77
CA VAL A 266 -22.31 29.96 -50.65
C VAL A 266 -22.37 30.67 -49.30
N GLY A 267 -22.22 31.99 -49.28
CA GLY A 267 -22.29 32.81 -48.08
C GLY A 267 -22.30 34.29 -48.42
N VAL A 268 -22.29 35.11 -47.38
CA VAL A 268 -22.14 36.58 -47.45
C VAL A 268 -20.94 36.97 -46.63
N MET A 269 -20.09 37.86 -47.14
CA MET A 269 -18.96 38.38 -46.37
C MET A 269 -19.41 39.35 -45.29
N GLU A 270 -18.92 39.19 -44.08
CA GLU A 270 -19.12 40.13 -42.97
C GLU A 270 -18.03 41.21 -42.99
N ASP A 271 -16.82 40.84 -43.40
CA ASP A 271 -15.66 41.73 -43.48
C ASP A 271 -15.44 42.25 -44.90
N ALA A 272 -15.05 43.52 -45.01
CA ALA A 272 -14.47 44.04 -46.24
C ALA A 272 -12.98 43.64 -46.31
N VAL A 273 -12.60 42.90 -47.34
CA VAL A 273 -11.25 42.35 -47.50
C VAL A 273 -10.67 42.69 -48.87
N SER A 274 -9.37 42.98 -48.89
CA SER A 274 -8.63 43.10 -50.15
C SER A 274 -8.37 41.72 -50.76
N ALA A 275 -7.93 41.68 -52.02
CA ALA A 275 -7.43 40.45 -52.64
C ALA A 275 -6.33 39.81 -51.77
N SER A 276 -6.40 38.49 -51.62
CA SER A 276 -5.60 37.65 -50.72
C SER A 276 -5.76 37.93 -49.22
N GLY A 277 -6.70 38.79 -48.82
CA GLY A 277 -7.05 39.02 -47.42
C GLY A 277 -7.93 37.91 -46.86
N THR A 278 -7.83 37.68 -45.55
CA THR A 278 -8.72 36.77 -44.80
C THR A 278 -9.86 37.56 -44.18
N GLY A 279 -11.05 36.95 -44.14
CA GLY A 279 -12.22 37.52 -43.49
C GLY A 279 -13.27 36.46 -43.20
N THR A 280 -14.37 36.89 -42.60
CA THR A 280 -15.44 36.04 -42.11
C THR A 280 -16.57 35.96 -43.12
N MET A 281 -16.92 34.75 -43.53
CA MET A 281 -18.09 34.45 -44.35
C MET A 281 -19.19 33.84 -43.50
N VAL A 282 -20.42 34.36 -43.67
CA VAL A 282 -21.63 33.84 -43.02
C VAL A 282 -22.42 32.98 -44.01
N LEU A 283 -22.62 31.69 -43.68
CA LEU A 283 -23.39 30.75 -44.52
C LEU A 283 -24.89 30.81 -44.23
N ARG A 284 -25.25 31.08 -42.97
CA ARG A 284 -26.63 31.13 -42.48
C ARG A 284 -26.68 31.99 -41.23
N GLY A 285 -27.76 32.72 -41.04
CA GLY A 285 -27.99 33.53 -39.85
C GLY A 285 -27.45 34.96 -39.98
N VAL A 286 -27.26 35.66 -38.86
CA VAL A 286 -27.00 37.10 -38.83
C VAL A 286 -25.57 37.44 -39.29
N CYS A 287 -25.48 38.18 -40.39
CA CYS A 287 -24.29 38.87 -40.88
C CYS A 287 -24.39 40.34 -40.44
N SER A 288 -23.48 40.77 -39.56
CA SER A 288 -23.66 42.03 -38.82
C SER A 288 -23.01 43.23 -39.52
N GLY A 289 -23.67 44.39 -39.47
CA GLY A 289 -23.10 45.66 -39.95
C GLY A 289 -22.92 45.77 -41.46
N VAL A 290 -23.54 44.88 -42.24
CA VAL A 290 -23.43 44.84 -43.71
C VAL A 290 -24.50 45.65 -44.44
N LEU A 291 -25.49 46.16 -43.71
CA LEU A 291 -26.54 47.04 -44.24
C LEU A 291 -26.35 48.46 -43.72
N SER A 292 -27.03 49.41 -44.34
CA SER A 292 -27.05 50.79 -43.89
C SER A 292 -28.47 51.35 -43.95
N SER A 293 -29.02 51.69 -42.78
CA SER A 293 -30.38 52.26 -42.66
C SER A 293 -31.48 51.39 -43.28
N ALA A 294 -31.33 50.07 -43.23
CA ALA A 294 -32.33 49.15 -43.77
C ALA A 294 -33.62 49.15 -42.95
N THR A 295 -34.75 48.86 -43.61
CA THR A 295 -36.02 48.63 -42.90
C THR A 295 -36.13 47.14 -42.59
N VAL A 296 -36.44 46.78 -41.33
CA VAL A 296 -36.65 45.39 -40.91
C VAL A 296 -37.55 44.63 -41.88
N GLY A 297 -37.14 43.44 -42.29
CA GLY A 297 -37.86 42.56 -43.22
C GLY A 297 -37.65 42.88 -44.70
N THR A 298 -36.88 43.91 -45.05
CA THR A 298 -36.52 44.20 -46.45
C THR A 298 -35.75 43.03 -47.03
N ARG A 299 -36.17 42.54 -48.21
CA ARG A 299 -35.52 41.44 -48.91
C ARG A 299 -34.34 41.95 -49.73
N TYR A 300 -33.21 41.25 -49.62
CA TYR A 300 -32.04 41.51 -50.43
C TYR A 300 -31.74 40.32 -51.34
N PHE A 301 -31.55 40.62 -52.61
CA PHE A 301 -31.23 39.69 -53.68
C PHE A 301 -29.78 39.91 -54.14
N LEU A 302 -29.23 38.92 -54.82
CA LEU A 302 -27.96 39.05 -55.53
C LEU A 302 -28.10 40.10 -56.65
N ALA A 303 -27.24 41.11 -56.69
CA ALA A 303 -27.27 42.09 -57.76
C ALA A 303 -26.60 41.59 -59.05
N ALA A 304 -26.94 42.22 -60.19
CA ALA A 304 -26.42 41.85 -61.50
C ALA A 304 -24.88 41.81 -61.55
N ALA A 305 -24.23 42.83 -60.98
CA ALA A 305 -22.78 43.00 -61.02
C ALA A 305 -22.05 42.59 -59.72
N GLY A 306 -22.76 42.05 -58.73
CA GLY A 306 -22.21 41.83 -57.39
C GLY A 306 -22.96 42.62 -56.31
N GLY A 307 -22.76 42.25 -55.05
CA GLY A 307 -23.40 42.86 -53.89
C GLY A 307 -24.89 42.57 -53.72
N LEU A 308 -25.50 43.33 -52.81
CA LEU A 308 -26.91 43.21 -52.42
C LEU A 308 -27.78 44.26 -53.13
N THR A 309 -28.97 43.85 -53.58
CA THR A 309 -30.00 44.73 -54.12
C THR A 309 -31.36 44.45 -53.49
N THR A 310 -32.20 45.47 -53.28
CA THR A 310 -33.55 45.29 -52.73
C THR A 310 -34.57 44.82 -53.77
N SER A 311 -34.18 44.81 -55.04
CA SER A 311 -35.04 44.42 -56.16
C SER A 311 -34.40 43.23 -56.90
N PRO A 312 -35.17 42.18 -57.23
CA PRO A 312 -34.69 41.09 -58.06
C PRO A 312 -34.08 41.62 -59.38
N PRO A 313 -32.97 41.05 -59.87
CA PRO A 313 -32.49 41.32 -61.23
C PRO A 313 -33.59 41.06 -62.26
N THR A 314 -33.64 41.85 -63.34
CA THR A 314 -34.72 41.81 -64.35
C THR A 314 -34.25 41.44 -65.76
N THR A 315 -32.94 41.32 -65.99
CA THR A 315 -32.41 40.97 -67.32
C THR A 315 -32.58 39.47 -67.55
N SER A 316 -33.07 39.08 -68.71
CA SER A 316 -33.20 37.66 -69.09
C SER A 316 -31.85 36.94 -68.91
N GLY A 317 -31.90 35.81 -68.21
CA GLY A 317 -30.72 35.02 -67.86
C GLY A 317 -30.04 35.42 -66.55
N ASP A 318 -30.37 36.52 -65.88
CA ASP A 318 -29.83 36.84 -64.55
C ASP A 318 -30.33 35.84 -63.49
N LEU A 319 -29.47 35.47 -62.53
CA LEU A 319 -29.90 34.66 -61.40
C LEU A 319 -30.73 35.48 -60.41
N VAL A 320 -31.95 35.01 -60.14
CA VAL A 320 -32.75 35.50 -59.02
C VAL A 320 -32.43 34.65 -57.80
N CYS A 321 -31.58 35.19 -56.92
CA CYS A 321 -31.23 34.56 -55.65
C CYS A 321 -31.56 35.53 -54.52
N LEU A 322 -32.43 35.12 -53.59
CA LEU A 322 -32.63 35.82 -52.33
C LEU A 322 -31.43 35.49 -51.44
N ILE A 323 -30.80 36.52 -50.87
CA ILE A 323 -29.63 36.36 -49.99
C ILE A 323 -30.04 36.37 -48.52
N GLY A 324 -31.04 37.19 -48.19
CA GLY A 324 -31.48 37.35 -46.81
C GLY A 324 -32.44 38.52 -46.65
N HIS A 325 -32.88 38.75 -45.41
CA HIS A 325 -33.74 39.86 -45.03
C HIS A 325 -33.06 40.75 -43.99
N ALA A 326 -33.32 42.04 -44.00
CA ALA A 326 -32.87 42.93 -42.93
C ALA A 326 -33.44 42.48 -41.58
N LYS A 327 -32.57 42.11 -40.63
CA LYS A 327 -32.96 41.81 -39.26
C LYS A 327 -33.26 43.10 -38.50
N ASN A 328 -32.41 44.10 -38.70
CA ASN A 328 -32.50 45.46 -38.16
C ASN A 328 -31.92 46.44 -39.20
N ALA A 329 -31.55 47.66 -38.78
CA ALA A 329 -31.06 48.69 -39.70
C ALA A 329 -29.70 48.35 -40.36
N ASP A 330 -28.91 47.51 -39.69
CA ASP A 330 -27.49 47.30 -40.01
C ASP A 330 -27.16 45.83 -40.32
N ASP A 331 -27.97 44.89 -39.83
CA ASP A 331 -27.70 43.45 -39.93
C ASP A 331 -28.60 42.74 -40.94
N LEU A 332 -28.00 41.82 -41.71
CA LEU A 332 -28.69 40.92 -42.65
C LEU A 332 -28.85 39.53 -42.01
N ASP A 333 -30.08 39.01 -41.95
CA ASP A 333 -30.31 37.58 -41.66
C ASP A 333 -30.18 36.77 -42.95
N VAL A 334 -29.06 36.06 -43.08
CA VAL A 334 -28.66 35.31 -44.29
C VAL A 334 -29.50 34.04 -44.43
N LEU A 335 -30.25 34.01 -45.54
CA LEU A 335 -31.03 32.89 -46.02
C LEU A 335 -30.89 32.83 -47.55
N ILE A 336 -29.90 32.08 -48.01
CA ILE A 336 -29.64 31.94 -49.44
C ILE A 336 -30.68 31.00 -50.06
N GLN A 337 -31.52 31.55 -50.95
CA GLN A 337 -32.54 30.81 -51.69
C GLN A 337 -32.48 31.16 -53.17
N ILE A 338 -32.10 30.17 -53.98
CA ILE A 338 -32.14 30.28 -55.44
C ILE A 338 -33.60 30.12 -55.90
N ILE A 339 -34.12 31.15 -56.56
CA ILE A 339 -35.51 31.18 -57.06
C ILE A 339 -35.56 30.69 -58.51
N GLY A 340 -34.56 31.07 -59.32
CA GLY A 340 -34.46 30.66 -60.72
C GLY A 340 -33.66 31.66 -61.55
N LEU A 341 -33.71 31.51 -62.87
CA LEU A 341 -33.21 32.50 -63.82
C LEU A 341 -34.37 33.39 -64.25
N GLN A 342 -34.11 34.68 -64.48
CA GLN A 342 -35.09 35.54 -65.15
C GLN A 342 -35.38 34.97 -66.55
N PRO A 343 -36.66 34.82 -66.93
CA PRO A 343 -37.06 34.40 -68.25
C PRO A 343 -36.56 35.38 -69.33
#